data_AF-A0A438CG33-F1
#
_entry.id   AF-A0A438CG33-F1
#
_cell.length_a   1.000
_cell.length_b   1.000
_cell.length_c   1.000
_cell.angle_alpha   90.00
_cell.angle_beta   90.00
_cell.angle_gamma   90.00
#
_symmetry.space_group_name_H-M   'P 1'
#
loop_
_entity.id
_entity.type
_entity.pdbx_description
1 polymer ?
#
loop_
_entity_poly.entity_id
_entity_poly.type
_entity_poly.pdbx_seq_one_letter_code
_entity_poly.pdbx_strand_id
1 'polypeptide(L)'
;MDIFKGISLKLLAMEQLLTQHPDKRGKVVLVQIANPARGRGKDVQEVQSETHATVRRINETFGRPGYHPVVLIDTPLQFYERIAYYVTAECCLVTAVRDGMNLIPYEYIICRQGNEKLDETLGLNPSTPKKSMLVVSEFIGCSPSLSGAIRVNPWNIDAVAEAMESALIVPEPEKQMRHEKHYRYVSTHDVAYWAHSFLQDLERACRDHVRRRCWGIGFGLGFRVIALDPNFRKLSVEHIVSAYKRTKNRAILLDCDGTMMLQSSISTIPNTEAIGILNNLCGDPKNVVFIVSGKDKKTLTEGFFFL
;
A
#
# COMPACT_ATOMS: atom_id res chain seq x y z
N MET A 1 5.55 -20.32 2.96
CA MET A 1 4.34 -20.59 3.75
C MET A 1 4.20 -19.45 4.72
N ASP A 2 3.02 -18.86 4.76
CA ASP A 2 2.69 -17.66 5.53
C ASP A 2 1.21 -17.79 5.91
N ILE A 3 0.90 -17.51 7.18
CA ILE A 3 -0.44 -17.64 7.77
C ILE A 3 -1.48 -16.83 6.98
N PHE A 4 -1.07 -15.70 6.39
CA PHE A 4 -1.99 -14.83 5.65
C PHE A 4 -2.33 -15.34 4.25
N LYS A 5 -1.62 -16.36 3.75
CA LYS A 5 -1.83 -16.91 2.40
C LYS A 5 -2.95 -17.96 2.34
N GLY A 6 -3.53 -18.34 3.49
CA GLY A 6 -4.72 -19.20 3.53
C GLY A 6 -4.52 -20.59 2.91
N ILE A 7 -3.32 -21.15 2.99
CA ILE A 7 -2.99 -22.44 2.35
C ILE A 7 -3.82 -23.58 2.97
N SER A 8 -3.95 -23.65 4.29
CA SER A 8 -4.77 -24.67 4.96
C SER A 8 -6.22 -24.63 4.48
N LEU A 9 -6.84 -23.44 4.42
CA LEU A 9 -8.21 -23.25 3.91
C LEU A 9 -8.36 -23.70 2.45
N LYS A 10 -7.35 -23.41 1.62
CA LYS A 10 -7.32 -23.84 0.22
C LYS A 10 -7.30 -25.36 0.09
N LEU A 11 -6.53 -26.04 0.92
CA LEU A 11 -6.46 -27.50 0.94
C LEU A 11 -7.78 -28.12 1.39
N LEU A 12 -8.41 -27.55 2.42
CA LEU A 12 -9.73 -27.99 2.87
C LEU A 12 -10.79 -27.81 1.76
N ALA A 13 -10.73 -26.74 0.98
CA ALA A 13 -11.63 -26.56 -0.15
C ALA A 13 -11.38 -27.57 -1.27
N MET A 14 -10.13 -27.96 -1.52
CA MET A 14 -9.82 -29.04 -2.47
C MET A 14 -10.38 -30.39 -1.99
N GLU A 15 -10.25 -30.68 -0.70
CA GLU A 15 -10.87 -31.86 -0.11
C GLU A 15 -12.39 -31.85 -0.25
N GLN A 16 -13.02 -30.70 0.03
CA GLN A 16 -14.45 -30.53 -0.06
C GLN A 16 -14.94 -30.72 -1.52
N LEU A 17 -14.22 -30.16 -2.49
CA LEU A 17 -14.48 -30.37 -3.93
C LEU A 17 -14.47 -31.86 -4.28
N LEU A 18 -13.44 -32.62 -3.85
CA LEU A 18 -13.33 -34.05 -4.14
C LEU A 18 -14.40 -34.89 -3.41
N THR A 19 -14.87 -34.40 -2.27
CA THR A 19 -15.95 -35.04 -1.50
C THR A 19 -17.30 -34.85 -2.20
N GLN A 20 -17.61 -33.61 -2.59
CA GLN A 20 -18.87 -33.22 -3.24
C GLN A 20 -18.97 -33.69 -4.70
N HIS A 21 -17.83 -33.75 -5.42
CA HIS A 21 -17.77 -34.12 -6.84
C HIS A 21 -16.88 -35.35 -7.08
N PRO A 22 -17.40 -36.58 -6.82
CA PRO A 22 -16.64 -37.81 -7.07
C PRO A 22 -16.15 -37.97 -8.51
N ASP A 23 -16.83 -37.36 -9.47
CA ASP A 23 -16.49 -37.38 -10.91
C ASP A 23 -15.21 -36.62 -11.25
N LYS A 24 -14.72 -35.76 -10.34
CA LYS A 24 -13.46 -35.00 -10.46
C LYS A 24 -12.24 -35.77 -9.95
N ARG A 25 -12.45 -36.83 -9.16
CA ARG A 25 -11.38 -37.67 -8.63
C ARG A 25 -10.62 -38.31 -9.78
N GLY A 26 -9.32 -38.06 -9.83
CA GLY A 26 -8.45 -38.54 -10.90
C GLY A 26 -8.44 -37.71 -12.17
N LYS A 27 -9.15 -36.58 -12.19
CA LYS A 27 -9.16 -35.62 -13.32
C LYS A 27 -8.61 -34.25 -12.92
N VAL A 28 -8.70 -33.88 -11.64
CA VAL A 28 -8.24 -32.59 -11.12
C VAL A 28 -7.06 -32.79 -10.20
N VAL A 29 -6.04 -31.93 -10.33
CA VAL A 29 -4.87 -31.87 -9.44
C VAL A 29 -4.68 -30.43 -8.98
N LEU A 30 -4.52 -30.23 -7.67
CA LEU A 30 -4.10 -28.96 -7.10
C LEU A 30 -2.57 -28.96 -6.94
N VAL A 31 -1.88 -28.15 -7.73
CA VAL A 31 -0.45 -27.88 -7.53
C VAL A 31 -0.29 -26.68 -6.62
N GLN A 32 0.24 -26.89 -5.41
CA GLN A 32 0.50 -25.83 -4.44
C GLN A 32 2.00 -25.59 -4.32
N ILE A 33 2.48 -24.50 -4.94
CA ILE A 33 3.86 -24.04 -4.81
C ILE A 33 3.98 -23.17 -3.55
N ALA A 34 4.75 -23.64 -2.57
CA ALA A 34 4.93 -22.99 -1.29
C ALA A 34 6.32 -22.36 -1.20
N ASN A 35 6.43 -21.06 -1.53
CA ASN A 35 7.69 -20.33 -1.32
C ASN A 35 8.14 -20.44 0.15
N PRO A 36 9.45 -20.52 0.44
CA PRO A 36 9.94 -20.57 1.81
C PRO A 36 9.42 -19.38 2.63
N ALA A 37 9.18 -19.61 3.91
CA ALA A 37 8.67 -18.57 4.81
C ALA A 37 9.69 -17.43 4.93
N ARG A 38 9.21 -16.18 4.87
CA ARG A 38 10.06 -14.97 5.00
C ARG A 38 10.50 -14.69 6.44
N GLY A 39 9.94 -15.41 7.41
CA GLY A 39 10.27 -15.31 8.84
C GLY A 39 10.35 -16.68 9.50
N ARG A 40 10.97 -16.72 10.68
CA ARG A 40 11.06 -17.91 11.54
C ARG A 40 10.22 -17.65 12.78
N GLY A 41 9.28 -18.55 13.09
CA GLY A 41 8.39 -18.46 14.25
C GLY A 41 7.59 -19.76 14.43
N LYS A 42 7.07 -19.99 15.64
CA LYS A 42 6.28 -21.20 15.95
C LYS A 42 5.07 -21.34 15.03
N ASP A 43 4.36 -20.25 14.79
CA ASP A 43 3.17 -20.22 13.93
C ASP A 43 3.46 -20.67 12.48
N VAL A 44 4.66 -20.35 11.98
CA VAL A 44 5.09 -20.77 10.64
C VAL A 44 5.34 -22.28 10.57
N GLN A 45 5.98 -22.85 11.60
CA GLN A 45 6.25 -24.28 11.68
C GLN A 45 4.96 -25.09 11.87
N GLU A 46 4.03 -24.57 12.65
CA GLU A 46 2.71 -25.17 12.85
C GLU A 46 1.93 -25.21 11.54
N VAL A 47 1.83 -24.08 10.82
CA VAL A 47 1.17 -24.04 9.51
C VAL A 47 1.86 -24.94 8.48
N GLN A 48 3.19 -25.03 8.50
CA GLN A 48 3.92 -25.99 7.66
C GLN A 48 3.52 -27.42 7.99
N SER A 49 3.50 -27.79 9.27
CA SER A 49 3.20 -29.14 9.72
C SER A 49 1.76 -29.53 9.39
N GLU A 50 0.80 -28.63 9.64
CA GLU A 50 -0.62 -28.78 9.32
C GLU A 50 -0.83 -28.93 7.80
N THR A 51 -0.14 -28.09 7.00
CA THR A 51 -0.18 -28.16 5.53
C THR A 51 0.25 -29.54 5.05
N HIS A 52 1.40 -30.05 5.50
CA HIS A 52 1.89 -31.37 5.10
C HIS A 52 0.96 -32.50 5.56
N ALA A 53 0.43 -32.42 6.79
CA ALA A 53 -0.51 -33.42 7.30
C ALA A 53 -1.80 -33.44 6.48
N THR A 54 -2.34 -32.27 6.12
CA THR A 54 -3.55 -32.15 5.30
C THR A 54 -3.32 -32.68 3.88
N VAL A 55 -2.18 -32.34 3.26
CA VAL A 55 -1.82 -32.88 1.92
C VAL A 55 -1.74 -34.41 1.95
N ARG A 56 -1.06 -34.99 2.96
CA ARG A 56 -0.99 -36.46 3.11
C ARG A 56 -2.38 -37.07 3.24
N ARG A 57 -3.20 -36.54 4.13
CA ARG A 57 -4.57 -37.01 4.38
C ARG A 57 -5.44 -37.00 3.11
N ILE A 58 -5.39 -35.92 2.32
CA ILE A 58 -6.13 -35.80 1.06
C ILE A 58 -5.62 -36.83 0.05
N ASN A 59 -4.30 -36.94 -0.12
CA ASN A 59 -3.70 -37.87 -1.07
C ASN A 59 -3.93 -39.34 -0.68
N GLU A 60 -3.95 -39.69 0.60
CA GLU A 60 -4.28 -41.04 1.09
C GLU A 60 -5.77 -41.38 0.86
N THR A 61 -6.65 -40.40 1.05
CA THR A 61 -8.10 -40.60 0.95
C THR A 61 -8.60 -40.66 -0.50
N PHE A 62 -8.06 -39.80 -1.37
CA PHE A 62 -8.55 -39.62 -2.74
C PHE A 62 -7.53 -39.99 -3.83
N GLY A 63 -6.28 -40.25 -3.47
CA GLY A 63 -5.23 -40.66 -4.39
C GLY A 63 -5.35 -42.12 -4.82
N ARG A 64 -4.60 -42.45 -5.87
CA ARG A 64 -4.44 -43.82 -6.40
C ARG A 64 -3.08 -43.93 -7.09
N PRO A 65 -2.58 -45.13 -7.43
CA PRO A 65 -1.29 -45.27 -8.11
C PRO A 65 -1.19 -44.36 -9.34
N GLY A 66 -0.19 -43.47 -9.36
CA GLY A 66 0.03 -42.50 -10.43
C GLY A 66 -0.81 -41.21 -10.37
N TYR A 67 -1.68 -41.04 -9.37
CA TYR A 67 -2.51 -39.84 -9.19
C TYR A 67 -2.48 -39.35 -7.74
N HIS A 68 -1.98 -38.12 -7.57
CA HIS A 68 -2.01 -37.39 -6.31
C HIS A 68 -2.90 -36.15 -6.49
N PRO A 69 -4.07 -36.08 -5.84
CA PRO A 69 -4.96 -34.93 -5.96
C PRO A 69 -4.31 -33.61 -5.55
N VAL A 70 -3.33 -33.63 -4.64
CA VAL A 70 -2.58 -32.45 -4.23
C VAL A 70 -1.08 -32.69 -4.38
N VAL A 71 -0.42 -31.84 -5.16
CA VAL A 71 1.03 -31.82 -5.32
C VAL A 71 1.57 -30.58 -4.60
N LEU A 72 2.22 -30.79 -3.46
CA LEU A 72 2.88 -29.73 -2.70
C LEU A 72 4.34 -29.63 -3.15
N ILE A 73 4.74 -28.43 -3.59
CA ILE A 73 6.13 -28.12 -3.94
C ILE A 73 6.62 -27.13 -2.89
N ASP A 74 7.41 -27.60 -1.92
CA ASP A 74 7.95 -26.83 -0.80
C ASP A 74 9.39 -26.36 -1.02
N THR A 75 9.91 -26.57 -2.23
CA THR A 75 11.23 -26.12 -2.66
C THR A 75 11.13 -24.82 -3.48
N PRO A 76 12.18 -23.97 -3.44
CA PRO A 76 12.25 -22.82 -4.34
C PRO A 76 12.24 -23.29 -5.80
N LEU A 77 11.30 -22.77 -6.58
CA LEU A 77 11.27 -22.97 -8.03
C LEU A 77 12.00 -21.84 -8.75
N GLN A 78 12.66 -22.20 -9.85
CA GLN A 78 13.16 -21.22 -10.79
C GLN A 78 11.98 -20.50 -11.47
N PHE A 79 12.23 -19.29 -11.93
CA PHE A 79 11.20 -18.45 -12.53
C PHE A 79 10.51 -19.11 -13.74
N TYR A 80 11.27 -19.77 -14.60
CA TYR A 80 10.73 -20.43 -15.79
C TYR A 80 9.87 -21.67 -15.45
N GLU A 81 10.18 -22.39 -14.37
CA GLU A 81 9.37 -23.52 -13.91
C GLU A 81 8.00 -23.04 -13.42
N ARG A 82 7.99 -21.92 -12.69
CA ARG A 82 6.75 -21.28 -12.23
C ARG A 82 5.89 -20.82 -13.41
N ILE A 83 6.50 -20.24 -14.44
CA ILE A 83 5.80 -19.88 -15.68
C ILE A 83 5.17 -21.12 -16.32
N ALA A 84 5.90 -22.23 -16.42
CA ALA A 84 5.37 -23.46 -17.00
C ALA A 84 4.08 -23.94 -16.30
N TYR A 85 4.03 -23.88 -14.97
CA TYR A 85 2.81 -24.18 -14.22
C TYR A 85 1.67 -23.20 -14.52
N TYR A 86 1.96 -21.89 -14.63
CA TYR A 86 0.93 -20.91 -14.97
C TYR A 86 0.38 -21.10 -16.39
N VAL A 87 1.24 -21.46 -17.34
CA VAL A 87 0.85 -21.70 -18.73
C VAL A 87 -0.08 -22.91 -18.83
N THR A 88 0.18 -23.98 -18.08
CA THR A 88 -0.62 -25.22 -18.15
C THR A 88 -1.91 -25.16 -17.33
N ALA A 89 -1.91 -24.49 -16.17
CA ALA A 89 -3.04 -24.51 -15.24
C ALA A 89 -4.35 -23.96 -15.82
N GLU A 90 -5.42 -24.74 -15.73
CA GLU A 90 -6.78 -24.37 -16.15
C GLU A 90 -7.37 -23.25 -15.30
N CYS A 91 -7.00 -23.19 -14.02
CA CYS A 91 -7.42 -22.15 -13.09
C CYS A 91 -6.28 -21.81 -12.12
N CYS A 92 -6.11 -20.51 -11.83
CA CYS A 92 -5.24 -20.04 -10.76
C CYS A 92 -6.06 -19.66 -9.52
N LEU A 93 -5.67 -20.20 -8.38
CA LEU A 93 -6.39 -20.09 -7.11
C LEU A 93 -5.59 -19.27 -6.08
N VAL A 94 -6.06 -18.05 -5.82
CA VAL A 94 -5.42 -17.07 -4.95
C VAL A 94 -6.37 -16.68 -3.81
N THR A 95 -6.45 -17.55 -2.81
CA THR A 95 -7.38 -17.48 -1.67
C THR A 95 -6.71 -17.01 -0.38
N ALA A 96 -5.85 -16.00 -0.45
CA ALA A 96 -5.22 -15.43 0.74
C ALA A 96 -6.27 -14.81 1.67
N VAL A 97 -6.14 -15.01 2.98
CA VAL A 97 -7.05 -14.43 3.97
C VAL A 97 -6.86 -12.91 4.09
N ARG A 98 -5.67 -12.43 3.80
CA ARG A 98 -5.37 -11.00 3.72
C ARG A 98 -4.12 -10.78 2.88
N ASP A 99 -4.19 -9.88 1.92
CA ASP A 99 -3.01 -9.50 1.13
C ASP A 99 -3.16 -8.07 0.61
N GLY A 100 -2.13 -7.24 0.81
CA GLY A 100 -2.16 -5.85 0.35
C GLY A 100 -2.28 -5.79 -1.17
N MET A 101 -1.36 -6.44 -1.88
CA MET A 101 -1.41 -6.68 -3.31
C MET A 101 -0.83 -8.05 -3.61
N ASN A 102 -1.48 -8.80 -4.49
CA ASN A 102 -0.98 -10.11 -4.91
C ASN A 102 -0.71 -10.08 -6.41
N LEU A 103 0.56 -10.31 -6.79
CA LEU A 103 1.01 -10.25 -8.18
C LEU A 103 0.74 -11.55 -8.95
N ILE A 104 0.48 -12.67 -8.26
CA ILE A 104 0.30 -13.99 -8.88
C ILE A 104 -0.82 -13.99 -9.94
N PRO A 105 -2.02 -13.42 -9.68
CA PRO A 105 -3.05 -13.35 -10.72
C PRO A 105 -2.60 -12.61 -11.98
N TYR A 106 -1.86 -11.51 -11.84
CA TYR A 106 -1.36 -10.73 -12.97
C TYR A 106 -0.31 -11.53 -13.76
N GLU A 107 0.64 -12.14 -13.07
CA GLU A 107 1.65 -13.02 -13.68
C GLU A 107 0.98 -14.18 -14.44
N TYR A 108 -0.03 -14.83 -13.84
CA TYR A 108 -0.78 -15.90 -14.47
C TYR A 108 -1.49 -15.44 -15.73
N ILE A 109 -2.18 -14.29 -15.71
CA ILE A 109 -2.87 -13.74 -16.89
C ILE A 109 -1.87 -13.51 -18.04
N ILE A 110 -0.72 -12.90 -17.77
CA ILE A 110 0.31 -12.67 -18.78
C ILE A 110 0.88 -13.99 -19.31
N CYS A 111 1.11 -14.98 -18.45
CA CYS A 111 1.58 -16.30 -18.88
C CYS A 111 0.55 -17.02 -19.77
N ARG A 112 -0.75 -16.89 -19.46
CA ARG A 112 -1.84 -17.47 -20.24
C ARG A 112 -2.07 -16.77 -21.58
N GLN A 113 -1.78 -15.47 -21.66
CA GLN A 113 -1.74 -14.77 -22.93
C GLN A 113 -0.63 -15.34 -23.82
N GLY A 114 0.54 -15.58 -23.25
CA GLY A 114 1.68 -16.18 -23.95
C GLY A 114 2.31 -15.25 -24.98
N ASN A 115 3.05 -15.86 -25.91
CA ASN A 115 3.67 -15.22 -27.07
C ASN A 115 3.82 -16.25 -28.20
N GLU A 116 4.20 -15.80 -29.38
CA GLU A 116 4.31 -16.65 -30.59
C GLU A 116 5.18 -17.89 -30.36
N LYS A 117 6.36 -17.73 -29.73
CA LYS A 117 7.28 -18.83 -29.45
C LYS A 117 6.69 -19.86 -28.47
N LEU A 118 5.95 -19.39 -27.47
CA LEU A 118 5.28 -20.27 -26.51
C LEU A 118 4.14 -21.03 -27.20
N ASP A 119 3.38 -20.36 -28.06
CA ASP A 119 2.31 -20.99 -28.84
C ASP A 119 2.85 -22.08 -29.75
N GLU A 120 3.95 -21.84 -30.46
CA GLU A 120 4.66 -22.84 -31.26
C GLU A 120 5.10 -24.04 -30.41
N THR A 121 5.66 -23.79 -29.22
CA THR A 121 6.12 -24.84 -28.30
C THR A 121 4.97 -25.70 -27.79
N LEU A 122 3.80 -25.10 -27.58
CA LEU A 122 2.59 -25.78 -27.13
C LEU A 122 1.78 -26.40 -28.29
N GLY A 123 2.20 -26.19 -29.54
CA GLY A 123 1.45 -26.61 -30.72
C GLY A 123 0.10 -25.90 -30.87
N LEU A 124 -0.03 -24.69 -30.31
CA LEU A 124 -1.24 -23.86 -30.41
C LEU A 124 -1.23 -23.05 -31.70
N ASN A 125 -2.40 -22.94 -32.35
CA ASN A 125 -2.56 -22.04 -33.47
C ASN A 125 -2.54 -20.58 -32.95
N PRO A 126 -1.79 -19.65 -33.57
CA PRO A 126 -1.80 -18.24 -33.18
C PRO A 126 -3.20 -17.60 -33.17
N SER A 127 -4.13 -18.11 -33.98
CA SER A 127 -5.53 -17.67 -34.01
C SER A 127 -6.40 -18.26 -32.90
N THR A 128 -5.89 -19.18 -32.08
CA THR A 128 -6.64 -19.76 -30.97
C THR A 128 -6.86 -18.69 -29.88
N PRO A 129 -8.12 -18.39 -29.52
CA PRO A 129 -8.41 -17.44 -28.45
C PRO A 129 -7.78 -17.86 -27.12
N LYS A 130 -7.15 -16.90 -26.44
CA LYS A 130 -6.53 -17.13 -25.13
C LYS A 130 -7.59 -17.20 -24.05
N LYS A 131 -7.31 -17.98 -23.00
CA LYS A 131 -8.24 -18.23 -21.89
C LYS A 131 -7.53 -18.39 -20.57
N SER A 132 -8.15 -17.89 -19.51
CA SER A 132 -7.67 -17.99 -18.13
C SER A 132 -8.84 -17.94 -17.16
N MET A 133 -8.77 -18.73 -16.10
CA MET A 133 -9.75 -18.66 -15.00
C MET A 133 -9.06 -18.34 -13.69
N LEU A 134 -9.67 -17.43 -12.93
CA LEU A 134 -9.16 -16.96 -11.65
C LEU A 134 -10.21 -17.16 -10.58
N VAL A 135 -9.82 -17.77 -9.47
CA VAL A 135 -10.56 -17.75 -8.22
C VAL A 135 -9.74 -16.95 -7.22
N VAL A 136 -10.27 -15.81 -6.78
CA VAL A 136 -9.54 -14.82 -5.97
C VAL A 136 -10.30 -14.51 -4.69
N SER A 137 -9.57 -14.36 -3.60
CA SER A 137 -10.12 -13.87 -2.35
C SER A 137 -10.66 -12.45 -2.50
N GLU A 138 -11.76 -12.12 -1.82
CA GLU A 138 -12.25 -10.73 -1.72
C GLU A 138 -11.34 -9.83 -0.87
N PHE A 139 -10.44 -10.43 -0.08
CA PHE A 139 -9.55 -9.73 0.86
C PHE A 139 -8.15 -9.45 0.30
N ILE A 140 -7.98 -9.50 -1.02
CA ILE A 140 -6.72 -9.16 -1.71
C ILE A 140 -6.90 -7.91 -2.57
N GLY A 141 -5.90 -7.02 -2.56
CA GLY A 141 -6.01 -5.73 -3.26
C GLY A 141 -6.15 -5.80 -4.79
N CYS A 142 -5.84 -6.94 -5.42
CA CYS A 142 -6.07 -7.13 -6.86
C CYS A 142 -7.50 -7.57 -7.23
N SER A 143 -8.31 -7.96 -6.25
CA SER A 143 -9.68 -8.43 -6.47
C SER A 143 -10.59 -7.39 -7.14
N PRO A 144 -10.56 -6.10 -6.75
CA PRO A 144 -11.34 -5.05 -7.43
C PRO A 144 -10.94 -4.86 -8.90
N SER A 145 -9.63 -4.93 -9.19
CA SER A 145 -9.04 -4.75 -10.53
C SER A 145 -9.42 -5.87 -11.50
N LEU A 146 -9.43 -7.12 -11.03
CA LEU A 146 -9.62 -8.31 -11.87
C LEU A 146 -11.09 -8.74 -11.92
N SER A 147 -11.97 -7.85 -12.36
CA SER A 147 -13.43 -8.02 -12.31
C SER A 147 -14.04 -9.26 -12.98
N GLY A 148 -13.32 -9.96 -13.86
CA GLY A 148 -13.75 -11.26 -14.42
C GLY A 148 -13.44 -12.48 -13.56
N ALA A 149 -12.76 -12.30 -12.41
CA ALA A 149 -12.38 -13.39 -11.51
C ALA A 149 -13.57 -13.81 -10.64
N ILE A 150 -13.64 -15.09 -10.29
CA ILE A 150 -14.60 -15.61 -9.32
C ILE A 150 -14.12 -15.18 -7.94
N ARG A 151 -14.86 -14.28 -7.30
CA ARG A 151 -14.53 -13.77 -5.97
C ARG A 151 -15.08 -14.69 -4.89
N VAL A 152 -14.25 -15.02 -3.92
CA VAL A 152 -14.64 -15.90 -2.81
C VAL A 152 -14.20 -15.32 -1.48
N ASN A 153 -14.98 -15.62 -0.45
CA ASN A 153 -14.52 -15.50 0.93
C ASN A 153 -13.71 -16.76 1.27
N PRO A 154 -12.39 -16.66 1.56
CA PRO A 154 -11.55 -17.83 1.80
C PRO A 154 -11.91 -18.61 3.07
N TRP A 155 -12.65 -18.01 4.01
CA TRP A 155 -13.15 -18.69 5.21
C TRP A 155 -14.37 -19.58 4.93
N ASN A 156 -15.05 -19.39 3.80
CA ASN A 156 -16.15 -20.25 3.37
C ASN A 156 -15.61 -21.35 2.44
N ILE A 157 -15.29 -22.50 3.05
CA ILE A 157 -14.68 -23.65 2.35
C ILE A 157 -15.59 -24.15 1.22
N ASP A 158 -16.90 -24.25 1.46
CA ASP A 158 -17.87 -24.70 0.46
C ASP A 158 -17.91 -23.76 -0.75
N ALA A 159 -17.96 -22.45 -0.51
CA ALA A 159 -17.97 -21.47 -1.60
C ALA A 159 -16.67 -21.49 -2.42
N VAL A 160 -15.53 -21.78 -1.79
CA VAL A 160 -14.25 -21.93 -2.50
C VAL A 160 -14.25 -23.21 -3.34
N ALA A 161 -14.77 -24.32 -2.82
CA ALA A 161 -14.91 -25.58 -3.56
C ALA A 161 -15.84 -25.42 -4.79
N GLU A 162 -17.00 -24.81 -4.61
CA GLU A 162 -17.93 -24.49 -5.70
C GLU A 162 -17.31 -23.56 -6.74
N ALA A 163 -16.51 -22.57 -6.30
CA ALA A 163 -15.78 -21.69 -7.21
C ALA A 163 -14.70 -22.42 -8.02
N MET A 164 -14.00 -23.39 -7.42
CA MET A 164 -13.06 -24.26 -8.15
C MET A 164 -13.80 -25.06 -9.22
N GLU A 165 -14.93 -25.67 -8.88
CA GLU A 165 -15.73 -26.44 -9.83
C GLU A 165 -16.26 -25.56 -10.96
N SER A 166 -16.85 -24.42 -10.61
CA SER A 166 -17.35 -23.42 -11.55
C SER A 166 -16.26 -23.00 -12.53
N ALA A 167 -15.05 -22.70 -12.06
CA ALA A 167 -13.93 -22.31 -12.91
C ALA A 167 -13.58 -23.38 -13.97
N LEU A 168 -13.75 -24.67 -13.64
CA LEU A 168 -13.49 -25.77 -14.56
C LEU A 168 -14.60 -25.91 -15.62
N ILE A 169 -15.86 -25.79 -15.22
CA ILE A 169 -17.03 -26.04 -16.10
C ILE A 169 -17.51 -24.83 -16.90
N VAL A 170 -17.06 -23.61 -16.58
CA VAL A 170 -17.42 -22.39 -17.32
C VAL A 170 -17.22 -22.59 -18.84
N PRO A 171 -18.18 -22.20 -19.69
CA PRO A 171 -18.07 -22.36 -21.14
C PRO A 171 -16.85 -21.63 -21.71
N GLU A 172 -16.23 -22.22 -22.74
CA GLU A 172 -15.03 -21.67 -23.38
C GLU A 172 -15.16 -20.20 -23.84
N PRO A 173 -16.26 -19.75 -24.47
CA PRO A 173 -16.43 -18.33 -24.84
C PRO A 173 -16.39 -17.39 -23.64
N GLU A 174 -16.91 -17.83 -22.50
CA GLU A 174 -16.90 -17.03 -21.27
C GLU A 174 -15.48 -16.96 -20.67
N LYS A 175 -14.73 -18.07 -20.71
CA LYS A 175 -13.30 -18.07 -20.29
C LYS A 175 -12.46 -17.10 -21.12
N GLN A 176 -12.74 -17.02 -22.42
CA GLN A 176 -12.05 -16.10 -23.35
C GLN A 176 -12.39 -14.64 -23.04
N MET A 177 -13.68 -14.32 -22.86
CA MET A 177 -14.12 -12.97 -22.53
C MET A 177 -13.56 -12.49 -21.18
N ARG A 178 -13.56 -13.35 -20.16
CA ARG A 178 -12.94 -13.04 -18.85
C ARG A 178 -11.45 -12.78 -19.00
N HIS A 179 -10.75 -13.62 -19.77
CA HIS A 179 -9.33 -13.46 -20.05
C HIS A 179 -9.00 -12.16 -20.76
N GLU A 180 -9.72 -11.81 -21.83
CA GLU A 180 -9.50 -10.57 -22.57
C GLU A 180 -9.66 -9.34 -21.68
N LYS A 181 -10.70 -9.32 -20.84
CA LYS A 181 -10.94 -8.24 -19.87
C LYS A 181 -9.79 -8.11 -18.88
N HIS A 182 -9.32 -9.24 -18.35
CA HIS A 182 -8.18 -9.28 -17.43
C HIS A 182 -6.90 -8.81 -18.13
N TYR A 183 -6.58 -9.39 -19.27
CA TYR A 183 -5.36 -9.08 -20.02
C TYR A 183 -5.28 -7.59 -20.39
N ARG A 184 -6.38 -7.00 -20.87
CA ARG A 184 -6.47 -5.57 -21.16
C ARG A 184 -6.16 -4.69 -19.94
N TYR A 185 -6.63 -5.09 -18.75
CA TYR A 185 -6.31 -4.36 -17.53
C TYR A 185 -4.83 -4.48 -17.18
N VAL A 186 -4.30 -5.71 -17.16
CA VAL A 186 -2.90 -5.97 -16.77
C VAL A 186 -1.90 -5.33 -17.74
N SER A 187 -2.20 -5.30 -19.04
CA SER A 187 -1.33 -4.70 -20.06
C SER A 187 -1.31 -3.17 -20.06
N THR A 188 -2.31 -2.53 -19.47
CA THR A 188 -2.42 -1.06 -19.41
C THR A 188 -2.06 -0.48 -18.04
N HIS A 189 -2.12 -1.30 -16.98
CA HIS A 189 -1.83 -0.90 -15.61
C HIS A 189 -0.58 -1.62 -15.11
N ASP A 190 0.54 -1.36 -15.77
CA ASP A 190 1.83 -1.92 -15.40
C ASP A 190 2.50 -1.14 -14.24
N VAL A 191 3.70 -1.57 -13.86
CA VAL A 191 4.48 -0.92 -12.80
C VAL A 191 4.89 0.51 -13.14
N ALA A 192 5.09 0.82 -14.44
CA ALA A 192 5.45 2.15 -14.89
C ALA A 192 4.26 3.11 -14.74
N TYR A 193 3.06 2.66 -15.11
CA TYR A 193 1.81 3.39 -14.88
C TYR A 193 1.61 3.69 -13.39
N TRP A 194 1.77 2.69 -12.51
CA TRP A 194 1.66 2.88 -11.06
C TRP A 194 2.67 3.91 -10.54
N ALA A 195 3.95 3.80 -10.92
CA ALA A 195 4.99 4.72 -10.49
C ALA A 195 4.71 6.15 -10.97
N HIS A 196 4.27 6.31 -12.22
CA HIS A 196 3.95 7.62 -12.77
C HIS A 196 2.75 8.26 -12.05
N SER A 197 1.67 7.50 -11.84
CA SER A 197 0.49 7.96 -11.09
C SER A 197 0.86 8.43 -9.69
N PHE A 198 1.68 7.64 -8.97
CA PHE A 198 2.13 8.00 -7.63
C PHE A 198 2.95 9.29 -7.61
N LEU A 199 3.91 9.44 -8.53
CA LEU A 199 4.74 10.64 -8.63
C LEU A 199 3.93 11.87 -8.99
N GLN A 200 2.95 11.74 -9.89
CA GLN A 200 2.07 12.83 -10.28
C GLN A 200 1.19 13.30 -9.11
N ASP A 201 0.65 12.37 -8.32
CA ASP A 201 -0.13 12.70 -7.12
C ASP A 201 0.76 13.35 -6.04
N LEU A 202 1.99 12.87 -5.89
CA LEU A 202 2.97 13.46 -4.98
C LEU A 202 3.34 14.89 -5.39
N GLU A 203 3.59 15.13 -6.68
CA GLU A 203 3.87 16.47 -7.21
C GLU A 203 2.67 17.40 -6.98
N ARG A 204 1.45 16.91 -7.21
CA ARG A 204 0.22 17.66 -6.96
C ARG A 204 0.07 18.04 -5.50
N ALA A 205 0.30 17.10 -4.57
CA ALA A 205 0.23 17.35 -3.14
C ALA A 205 1.32 18.34 -2.66
N CYS A 206 2.49 18.32 -3.29
CA CYS A 206 3.62 19.18 -2.97
C CYS A 206 3.62 20.53 -3.72
N ARG A 207 2.64 20.80 -4.60
CA ARG A 207 2.61 21.99 -5.46
C ARG A 207 2.78 23.30 -4.69
N ASP A 208 2.13 23.42 -3.53
CA ASP A 208 2.23 24.63 -2.70
C ASP A 208 3.53 24.68 -1.89
N HIS A 209 4.11 23.53 -1.56
CA HIS A 209 5.42 23.45 -0.90
C HIS A 209 6.54 23.90 -1.82
N VAL A 210 6.49 23.54 -3.11
CA VAL A 210 7.49 23.94 -4.12
C VAL A 210 7.48 25.45 -4.37
N ARG A 211 6.33 26.11 -4.19
CA ARG A 211 6.21 27.57 -4.35
C ARG A 211 6.76 28.36 -3.17
N ARG A 212 6.87 27.75 -1.98
CA ARG A 212 7.38 28.43 -0.80
C ARG A 212 8.90 28.61 -0.92
N ARG A 213 9.38 29.82 -0.63
CA ARG A 213 10.81 30.09 -0.54
C ARG A 213 11.30 29.72 0.85
N CYS A 214 12.33 28.90 0.92
CA CYS A 214 13.01 28.58 2.17
C CYS A 214 13.94 29.73 2.56
N TRP A 215 13.73 30.29 3.74
CA TRP A 215 14.57 31.33 4.34
C TRP A 215 15.31 30.76 5.54
N GLY A 216 16.63 30.96 5.58
CA GLY A 216 17.43 30.79 6.79
C GLY A 216 17.26 32.00 7.70
N ILE A 217 16.83 31.78 8.94
CA ILE A 217 16.71 32.81 9.97
C ILE A 217 17.50 32.38 11.22
N GLY A 218 18.27 33.30 11.80
CA GLY A 218 19.14 33.04 12.97
C GLY A 218 20.62 32.89 12.61
N PHE A 219 21.46 32.79 13.64
CA PHE A 219 22.92 32.61 13.53
C PHE A 219 23.38 31.45 14.42
N GLY A 220 24.44 30.75 14.02
CA GLY A 220 25.03 29.65 14.79
C GLY A 220 24.05 28.51 15.08
N LEU A 221 24.01 28.04 16.33
CA LEU A 221 23.12 26.95 16.79
C LEU A 221 21.62 27.33 16.80
N GLY A 222 21.28 28.60 16.58
CA GLY A 222 19.90 29.09 16.49
C GLY A 222 19.35 29.19 15.06
N PHE A 223 20.06 28.67 14.06
CA PHE A 223 19.64 28.70 12.66
C PHE A 223 18.38 27.84 12.44
N ARG A 224 17.37 28.41 11.77
CA ARG A 224 16.12 27.75 11.39
C ARG A 224 15.82 27.99 9.92
N VAL A 225 15.26 26.99 9.25
CA VAL A 225 14.73 27.12 7.89
C VAL A 225 13.22 27.25 7.96
N ILE A 226 12.68 28.34 7.41
CA ILE A 226 11.23 28.58 7.35
C ILE A 226 10.80 28.67 5.90
N ALA A 227 9.74 27.94 5.53
CA ALA A 227 9.15 28.00 4.20
C ALA A 227 8.04 29.06 4.17
N LEU A 228 8.29 30.18 3.48
CA LEU A 228 7.38 31.34 3.42
C LEU A 228 6.81 31.51 2.02
N ASP A 229 5.68 32.21 1.92
CA ASP A 229 5.04 32.55 0.66
C ASP A 229 6.02 33.29 -0.29
N PRO A 230 6.00 33.04 -1.61
CA PRO A 230 6.91 33.71 -2.55
C PRO A 230 6.74 35.24 -2.60
N ASN A 231 5.57 35.77 -2.19
CA ASN A 231 5.34 37.21 -2.04
C ASN A 231 5.81 37.77 -0.70
N PHE A 232 6.30 36.92 0.21
CA PHE A 232 6.90 37.38 1.46
C PHE A 232 8.10 38.28 1.16
N ARG A 233 8.02 39.52 1.62
CA ARG A 233 9.13 40.47 1.54
C ARG A 233 9.68 40.67 2.94
N LYS A 234 10.91 40.20 3.16
CA LYS A 234 11.66 40.51 4.38
C LYS A 234 11.84 42.02 4.46
N LEU A 235 11.38 42.62 5.54
CA LEU A 235 11.59 44.04 5.80
C LEU A 235 13.09 44.30 6.04
N SER A 236 13.66 45.29 5.36
CA SER A 236 15.06 45.67 5.58
C SER A 236 15.20 46.42 6.90
N VAL A 237 16.25 46.09 7.65
CA VAL A 237 16.52 46.72 8.95
C VAL A 237 16.69 48.23 8.78
N GLU A 238 17.36 48.66 7.71
CA GLU A 238 17.56 50.08 7.39
C GLU A 238 16.24 50.83 7.19
N HIS A 239 15.28 50.24 6.45
CA HIS A 239 13.97 50.84 6.28
C HIS A 239 13.18 50.87 7.58
N ILE A 240 13.20 49.78 8.37
CA ILE A 240 12.51 49.72 9.67
C ILE A 240 13.05 50.81 10.59
N VAL A 241 14.37 50.91 10.74
CA VAL A 241 15.01 51.89 11.64
C VAL A 241 14.72 53.32 11.19
N SER A 242 14.81 53.60 9.89
CA SER A 242 14.46 54.91 9.33
C SER A 242 12.99 55.28 9.56
N ALA A 243 12.07 54.35 9.28
CA ALA A 243 10.65 54.54 9.51
C ALA A 243 10.33 54.73 11.00
N TYR A 244 10.94 53.93 11.87
CA TYR A 244 10.78 54.00 13.31
C TYR A 244 11.20 55.37 13.85
N LYS A 245 12.36 55.89 13.43
CA LYS A 245 12.86 57.20 13.89
C LYS A 245 12.00 58.39 13.44
N ARG A 246 11.42 58.33 12.23
CA ARG A 246 10.66 59.45 11.64
C ARG A 246 9.20 59.50 12.07
N THR A 247 8.62 58.37 12.48
CA THR A 247 7.19 58.27 12.80
C THR A 247 6.89 58.73 14.22
N LYS A 248 5.73 59.38 14.39
CA LYS A 248 5.28 59.92 15.68
C LYS A 248 4.35 58.98 16.45
N ASN A 249 3.68 58.06 15.75
CA ASN A 249 2.82 57.01 16.31
C ASN A 249 3.18 55.70 15.61
N ARG A 250 3.42 54.63 16.38
CA ARG A 250 3.91 53.34 15.87
C ARG A 250 3.13 52.20 16.49
N ALA A 251 2.43 51.43 15.66
CA ALA A 251 1.82 50.16 16.08
C ALA A 251 2.79 49.01 15.83
N ILE A 252 3.09 48.23 16.86
CA ILE A 252 4.01 47.10 16.81
C ILE A 252 3.24 45.84 17.20
N LEU A 253 3.10 44.89 16.29
CA LEU A 253 2.39 43.64 16.53
C LEU A 253 3.40 42.50 16.60
N LEU A 254 3.45 41.80 17.74
CA LEU A 254 4.41 40.73 18.02
C LEU A 254 3.68 39.40 18.19
N ASP A 255 4.05 38.41 17.40
CA ASP A 255 3.54 37.05 17.52
C ASP A 255 4.27 36.30 18.65
N CYS A 256 3.55 36.01 19.73
CA CYS A 256 4.09 35.35 20.91
C CYS A 256 4.52 33.91 20.61
N ASP A 257 3.69 33.14 19.90
CA ASP A 257 3.84 31.68 19.82
C ASP A 257 4.79 31.24 18.70
N GLY A 258 5.03 32.09 17.70
CA GLY A 258 5.96 31.83 16.59
C GLY A 258 7.26 32.66 16.60
N THR A 259 7.25 33.89 17.17
CA THR A 259 8.40 34.82 17.12
C THR A 259 9.11 34.97 18.46
N MET A 260 8.38 34.97 19.58
CA MET A 260 8.95 35.19 20.92
C MET A 260 9.22 33.91 21.71
N MET A 261 8.52 32.82 21.41
CA MET A 261 8.61 31.55 22.13
C MET A 261 9.21 30.45 21.25
N LEU A 262 10.13 29.63 21.80
CA LEU A 262 10.62 28.45 21.09
C LEU A 262 9.51 27.38 21.06
N GLN A 263 9.10 26.96 19.85
CA GLN A 263 8.14 25.87 19.63
C GLN A 263 8.46 24.54 20.35
N SER A 264 9.69 24.34 20.81
CA SER A 264 10.15 23.16 21.56
C SER A 264 10.12 23.31 23.08
N SER A 265 9.70 24.47 23.61
CA SER A 265 9.65 24.72 25.05
C SER A 265 8.24 24.51 25.61
N ILE A 266 8.14 23.69 26.65
CA ILE A 266 6.92 23.48 27.46
C ILE A 266 6.59 24.75 28.30
N SER A 267 7.56 25.67 28.40
CA SER A 267 7.41 26.90 29.16
C SER A 267 6.52 27.90 28.43
N THR A 268 5.47 28.35 29.11
CA THR A 268 4.57 29.43 28.70
C THR A 268 5.13 30.83 29.01
N ILE A 269 6.32 30.92 29.61
CA ILE A 269 6.91 32.18 30.08
C ILE A 269 8.01 32.68 29.12
N PRO A 270 7.96 33.94 28.65
CA PRO A 270 9.01 34.55 27.84
C PRO A 270 10.35 34.62 28.59
N ASN A 271 11.46 34.56 27.87
CA ASN A 271 12.77 34.72 28.50
C ASN A 271 12.99 36.17 29.01
N THR A 272 13.89 36.34 29.98
CA THR A 272 14.13 37.65 30.62
C THR A 272 14.60 38.73 29.63
N GLU A 273 15.34 38.33 28.60
CA GLU A 273 15.82 39.23 27.54
C GLU A 273 14.65 39.79 26.71
N ALA A 274 13.70 38.94 26.32
CA ALA A 274 12.50 39.32 25.58
C ALA A 274 11.62 40.27 26.39
N ILE A 275 11.47 40.02 27.70
CA ILE A 275 10.74 40.93 28.62
C ILE A 275 11.44 42.30 28.68
N GLY A 276 12.77 42.33 28.79
CA GLY A 276 13.53 43.58 28.77
C GLY A 276 13.35 44.38 27.48
N ILE A 277 13.33 43.69 26.32
CA ILE A 277 13.06 44.32 25.02
C ILE A 277 11.63 44.88 24.96
N LEU A 278 10.63 44.13 25.43
CA LEU A 278 9.25 44.59 25.47
C LEU A 278 9.08 45.83 26.34
N ASN A 279 9.67 45.84 27.54
CA ASN A 279 9.65 47.00 28.43
C ASN A 279 10.26 48.24 27.78
N ASN A 280 11.39 48.08 27.08
CA ASN A 280 12.00 49.19 26.34
C ASN A 280 11.11 49.71 25.19
N LEU A 281 10.38 48.82 24.51
CA LEU A 281 9.44 49.22 23.47
C LEU A 281 8.21 49.93 24.07
N CYS A 282 7.65 49.43 25.17
CA CYS A 282 6.50 50.02 25.85
C CYS A 282 6.85 51.36 26.54
N GLY A 283 8.11 51.56 26.94
CA GLY A 283 8.57 52.79 27.57
C GLY A 283 8.61 54.01 26.65
N ASP A 284 8.55 53.84 25.33
CA ASP A 284 8.43 54.95 24.38
C ASP A 284 6.94 55.30 24.16
N PRO A 285 6.48 56.50 24.55
CA PRO A 285 5.06 56.87 24.48
C PRO A 285 4.51 56.96 23.04
N LYS A 286 5.39 56.92 22.03
CA LYS A 286 5.00 56.88 20.62
C LYS A 286 4.67 55.46 20.14
N ASN A 287 4.94 54.44 20.95
CA ASN A 287 4.69 53.03 20.63
C ASN A 287 3.36 52.56 21.22
N VAL A 288 2.61 51.81 20.43
CA VAL A 288 1.51 50.97 20.88
C VAL A 288 1.87 49.54 20.51
N VAL A 289 2.18 48.74 21.53
CA VAL A 289 2.65 47.36 21.36
C VAL A 289 1.48 46.39 21.61
N PHE A 290 1.26 45.49 20.65
CA PHE A 290 0.26 44.43 20.73
C PHE A 290 0.96 43.08 20.71
N ILE A 291 0.58 42.21 21.65
CA ILE A 291 0.98 40.81 21.66
C ILE A 291 -0.16 40.00 21.04
N VAL A 292 0.13 39.28 19.97
CA VAL A 292 -0.81 38.40 19.28
C VAL A 292 -0.43 36.96 19.65
N SER A 293 -1.39 36.20 20.16
CA SER A 293 -1.19 34.82 20.60
C SER A 293 -2.45 34.00 20.42
N GLY A 294 -2.28 32.70 20.21
CA GLY A 294 -3.38 31.73 20.21
C GLY A 294 -3.77 31.24 21.62
N LYS A 295 -3.05 31.67 22.65
CA LYS A 295 -3.28 31.24 24.05
C LYS A 295 -4.44 32.00 24.68
N ASP A 296 -5.05 31.39 25.70
CA ASP A 296 -6.12 32.02 26.45
C ASP A 296 -5.61 33.24 27.25
N LYS A 297 -6.56 34.11 27.61
CA LYS A 297 -6.29 35.36 28.32
C LYS A 297 -5.59 35.15 29.67
N LYS A 298 -5.93 34.09 30.40
CA LYS A 298 -5.40 33.83 31.76
C LYS A 298 -3.91 33.49 31.67
N THR A 299 -3.56 32.59 30.75
CA THR A 299 -2.17 32.19 30.48
C THR A 299 -1.31 33.38 30.06
N LEU A 300 -1.84 34.28 29.22
CA LEU A 300 -1.11 35.49 28.81
C LEU A 300 -0.95 36.50 29.94
N THR A 301 -1.98 36.67 30.78
CA THR A 301 -1.93 37.59 31.93
C THR A 301 -0.88 37.14 32.95
N GLU A 302 -0.76 35.83 33.18
CA GLU A 302 0.25 35.28 34.09
C GLU A 302 1.67 35.36 33.50
N GLY A 303 1.84 35.09 32.20
CA GLY A 303 3.16 35.08 31.54
C GLY A 303 3.77 36.46 31.29
N PHE A 304 2.95 37.50 31.19
CA PHE A 304 3.38 38.88 30.93
C PHE A 304 3.00 39.85 32.07
N PHE A 305 2.76 39.33 33.28
CA PHE A 305 2.33 40.10 34.45
C PHE A 305 3.21 41.33 34.80
N PHE A 306 4.45 41.36 34.31
CA PHE A 306 5.43 42.43 34.57
C PHE A 306 5.44 43.57 33.53
N LEU A 307 4.55 43.55 32.53
CA LEU A 307 4.32 44.62 31.54
C LEU A 307 3.08 45.44 31.89
#